data_AF-A0A958ZG79-F1
#
_entry.id   AF-A0A958ZG79-F1
#
_cell.length_a   1.000
_cell.length_b   1.000
_cell.length_c   1.000
_cell.angle_alpha   90.00
_cell.angle_beta   90.00
_cell.angle_gamma   90.00
#
_symmetry.space_group_name_H-M   'P 1'
#
loop_
_entity.id
_entity.type
_entity.pdbx_description
1 polymer ?
#
loop_
_entity_poly.entity_id
_entity_poly.type
_entity_poly.pdbx_seq_one_letter_code
_entity_poly.pdbx_strand_id
1 'polypeptide(L)'
;MTEFNWIFFSSKNGVQWALNQNMKLEATKVGAIGKPTAKFLEQNGIAVHFCGKDDQPVEEISIAFNSIVGENEKVLFPLSSISKKSVLKHFKRPYSEIEAYKTVLDPILFDVTFDYLVFTSPSNFEGFFSANSVSPEAKVIAIGETTKREIQKYLNIPIFMPEEKTEKAIYALLKNLIPSSDSDQ
;
A
#
# COMPACT_ATOMS: atom_id res chain seq x y z
N MET A 1 22.58 -16.54 18.68
CA MET A 1 22.29 -16.70 17.24
C MET A 1 20.94 -16.07 17.01
N THR A 2 20.81 -15.15 16.05
CA THR A 2 19.49 -14.61 15.66
C THR A 2 18.65 -15.76 15.09
N GLU A 3 17.37 -15.83 15.46
CA GLU A 3 16.47 -16.91 15.00
C GLU A 3 16.28 -16.91 13.47
N PHE A 4 16.55 -15.77 12.83
CA PHE A 4 16.37 -15.54 11.39
C PHE A 4 17.67 -15.05 10.75
N ASN A 5 17.88 -15.46 9.51
CA ASN A 5 18.99 -15.03 8.64
C ASN A 5 18.59 -13.85 7.76
N TRP A 6 17.29 -13.78 7.42
CA TRP A 6 16.71 -12.70 6.63
C TRP A 6 15.45 -12.15 7.28
N ILE A 7 15.19 -10.87 7.03
CA ILE A 7 13.87 -10.27 7.20
C ILE A 7 13.47 -9.63 5.88
N PHE A 8 12.27 -9.93 5.38
CA PHE A 8 11.76 -9.37 4.15
C PHE A 8 10.56 -8.46 4.41
N PHE A 9 10.70 -7.17 4.09
CA PHE A 9 9.67 -6.18 4.27
C PHE A 9 8.88 -5.92 2.99
N SER A 10 7.59 -6.25 3.05
CA SER A 10 6.61 -5.98 1.98
C SER A 10 6.07 -4.55 1.98
N SER A 11 6.44 -3.72 2.95
CA SER A 11 5.94 -2.35 3.12
C SER A 11 6.78 -1.56 4.15
N LYS A 12 6.69 -0.23 4.11
CA LYS A 12 7.26 0.66 5.13
C LYS A 12 6.69 0.41 6.53
N ASN A 13 5.41 0.03 6.63
CA ASN A 13 4.77 -0.25 7.91
C ASN A 13 5.39 -1.45 8.62
N GLY A 14 5.81 -2.48 7.88
CA GLY A 14 6.55 -3.60 8.46
C GLY A 14 7.90 -3.15 9.03
N VAL A 15 8.58 -2.23 8.34
CA VAL A 15 9.85 -1.63 8.82
C VAL A 15 9.61 -0.84 10.10
N GLN A 16 8.60 0.04 10.11
CA GLN A 16 8.26 0.83 11.29
C GLN A 16 7.91 -0.05 12.50
N TRP A 17 7.17 -1.13 12.28
CA TRP A 17 6.88 -2.09 13.34
C TRP A 17 8.17 -2.70 13.91
N ALA A 18 9.08 -3.18 13.05
CA ALA A 18 10.33 -3.78 13.49
C ALA A 18 11.21 -2.80 14.29
N LEU A 19 11.26 -1.54 13.86
CA LEU A 19 11.92 -0.45 14.58
C LEU A 19 11.30 -0.22 15.96
N ASN A 20 9.97 -0.16 16.05
CA ASN A 20 9.25 0.04 17.31
C ASN A 20 9.43 -1.13 18.29
N GLN A 21 9.68 -2.34 17.79
CA GLN A 21 10.00 -3.51 18.60
C GLN A 21 11.49 -3.57 19.00
N ASN A 22 12.30 -2.57 18.63
CA ASN A 22 13.75 -2.56 18.80
C ASN A 22 14.41 -3.85 18.28
N MET A 23 13.92 -4.38 17.14
CA MET A 23 14.52 -5.56 16.53
C MET A 23 15.95 -5.25 16.11
N LYS A 24 16.88 -6.15 16.45
CA LYS A 24 18.28 -6.03 16.04
C LYS A 24 18.43 -6.46 14.58
N LEU A 25 18.28 -5.51 13.66
CA LEU A 25 18.36 -5.74 12.21
C LEU A 25 19.80 -5.79 11.68
N GLU A 26 20.76 -5.26 12.43
CA GLU A 26 22.18 -5.15 12.04
C GLU A 26 22.87 -6.50 11.81
N ALA A 27 22.40 -7.55 12.48
CA ALA A 27 22.94 -8.91 12.38
C ALA A 27 22.18 -9.80 11.39
N THR A 28 21.25 -9.24 10.61
CA THR A 28 20.36 -9.99 9.73
C THR A 28 20.32 -9.35 8.35
N LYS A 29 20.29 -10.15 7.29
CA LYS A 29 20.15 -9.61 5.93
C LYS A 29 18.73 -9.08 5.75
N VAL A 30 18.58 -7.97 5.05
CA VAL A 30 17.28 -7.29 4.89
C VAL A 30 16.88 -7.22 3.42
N GLY A 31 15.68 -7.72 3.12
CA GLY A 31 15.04 -7.60 1.83
C GLY A 31 13.89 -6.59 1.85
N ALA A 32 13.72 -5.85 0.77
CA ALA A 32 12.61 -4.94 0.54
C ALA A 32 11.88 -5.32 -0.75
N ILE A 33 10.55 -5.22 -0.73
CA ILE A 33 9.73 -5.48 -1.93
C ILE A 33 10.03 -4.51 -3.09
N GLY A 34 10.49 -3.29 -2.78
CA GLY A 34 10.64 -2.23 -3.78
C GLY A 34 11.40 -1.02 -3.22
N LYS A 35 11.74 -0.08 -4.10
CA LYS A 35 12.57 1.09 -3.78
C LYS A 35 11.99 1.96 -2.66
N PRO A 36 10.66 2.20 -2.58
CA PRO A 36 10.12 3.02 -1.49
C PRO A 36 10.38 2.42 -0.11
N THR A 37 10.32 1.10 0.03
CA THR A 37 10.59 0.39 1.29
C THR A 37 12.10 0.34 1.57
N ALA A 38 12.91 0.09 0.54
CA ALA A 38 14.37 0.11 0.66
C ALA A 38 14.90 1.48 1.12
N LYS A 39 14.42 2.56 0.50
CA LYS A 39 14.78 3.93 0.89
C LYS A 39 14.42 4.23 2.35
N PHE A 40 13.28 3.72 2.82
CA PHE A 40 12.86 3.92 4.21
C PHE A 40 13.75 3.15 5.20
N LEU A 41 14.21 1.95 4.84
CA LEU A 41 15.21 1.21 5.62
C LEU A 41 16.54 1.97 5.71
N GLU A 42 17.04 2.45 4.57
CA GLU A 42 18.30 3.19 4.49
C GLU A 42 18.26 4.50 5.30
N GLN A 43 17.13 5.23 5.25
CA GLN A 43 16.89 6.42 6.07
C GLN A 43 16.96 6.17 7.57
N ASN A 44 16.72 4.93 8.00
CA ASN A 44 16.82 4.49 9.39
C ASN A 44 18.15 3.75 9.67
N GLY A 45 19.15 3.90 8.80
CA GLY A 45 20.49 3.31 8.98
C GLY A 45 20.57 1.80 8.75
N ILE A 46 19.57 1.20 8.10
CA ILE A 46 19.51 -0.25 7.88
C ILE A 46 19.96 -0.59 6.46
N ALA A 47 20.97 -1.45 6.34
CA ALA A 47 21.49 -1.90 5.06
C ALA A 47 20.53 -2.85 4.33
N VAL A 48 20.21 -2.52 3.08
CA VAL A 48 19.34 -3.34 2.22
C VAL A 48 20.20 -4.29 1.39
N HIS A 49 19.92 -5.58 1.51
CA HIS A 49 20.65 -6.67 0.85
C HIS A 49 19.91 -7.22 -0.37
N PHE A 50 18.60 -6.92 -0.48
CA PHE A 50 17.78 -7.21 -1.64
C PHE A 50 16.71 -6.13 -1.80
N CYS A 51 16.53 -5.65 -3.03
CA CYS A 51 15.44 -4.76 -3.39
C CYS A 51 14.77 -5.29 -4.65
N GLY A 52 13.47 -5.58 -4.56
CA GLY A 52 12.66 -5.83 -5.74
C GLY A 52 12.60 -4.60 -6.64
N LYS A 53 12.31 -4.82 -7.93
CA LYS A 53 12.10 -3.71 -8.87
C LYS A 53 10.61 -3.35 -8.90
N ASP A 54 10.30 -2.06 -8.78
CA ASP A 54 8.91 -1.58 -8.64
C ASP A 54 8.05 -1.84 -9.88
N ASP A 55 8.68 -2.07 -11.05
CA ASP A 55 8.04 -2.39 -12.33
C ASP A 55 7.79 -3.89 -12.53
N GLN A 56 8.30 -4.76 -11.64
CA GLN A 56 8.13 -6.20 -11.75
C GLN A 56 6.90 -6.72 -10.99
N PRO A 57 6.22 -7.76 -11.51
CA PRO A 57 5.24 -8.50 -10.76
C PRO A 57 5.83 -9.05 -9.44
N VAL A 58 5.01 -9.08 -8.39
CA VAL A 58 5.42 -9.60 -7.06
C VAL A 58 5.91 -11.04 -7.12
N GLU A 59 5.40 -11.84 -8.07
CA GLU A 59 5.87 -13.20 -8.33
C GLU A 59 7.34 -13.23 -8.75
N GLU A 60 7.74 -12.38 -9.70
CA GLU A 60 9.14 -12.29 -10.14
C GLU A 60 10.06 -11.84 -9.01
N ILE A 61 9.60 -10.88 -8.20
CA ILE A 61 10.34 -10.42 -7.02
C ILE A 61 10.50 -11.55 -6.02
N SER A 62 9.45 -12.35 -5.78
CA SER A 62 9.52 -13.54 -4.92
C SER A 62 10.52 -14.56 -5.42
N ILE A 63 10.57 -14.82 -6.74
CA ILE A 63 11.50 -15.79 -7.35
C ILE A 63 12.94 -15.27 -7.22
N ALA A 64 13.18 -14.00 -7.54
CA ALA A 64 14.48 -13.36 -7.42
C ALA A 64 14.99 -13.32 -5.98
N PHE A 65 14.10 -13.10 -5.01
CA PHE A 65 14.47 -13.16 -3.60
C PHE A 65 14.77 -14.60 -3.17
N ASN A 66 13.94 -15.57 -3.58
CA ASN A 66 14.13 -16.98 -3.25
C ASN A 66 15.47 -17.55 -3.76
N SER A 67 15.96 -17.06 -4.90
CA SER A 67 17.22 -17.54 -5.50
C SER A 67 18.47 -17.10 -4.74
N ILE A 68 18.40 -16.01 -3.98
CA ILE A 68 19.54 -15.50 -3.20
C ILE A 68 19.54 -15.96 -1.74
N VAL A 69 18.40 -16.41 -1.22
CA VAL A 69 18.29 -16.96 0.13
C VAL A 69 18.81 -18.40 0.11
N GLY A 70 19.74 -18.71 1.01
CA GLY A 70 20.33 -20.03 1.15
C GLY A 70 19.29 -21.09 1.53
N GLU A 71 19.57 -22.36 1.19
CA GLU A 71 18.64 -23.48 1.44
C GLU A 71 18.20 -23.62 2.90
N ASN A 72 19.11 -23.37 3.83
CA ASN A 72 18.86 -23.47 5.28
C ASN A 72 18.68 -22.11 5.96
N GLU A 73 18.70 -21.01 5.21
CA GLU A 73 18.48 -19.68 5.78
C GLU A 73 17.00 -19.49 6.07
N LYS A 74 16.68 -19.09 7.30
CA LYS A 74 15.30 -18.82 7.74
C LYS A 74 14.96 -17.35 7.52
N VAL A 75 13.81 -17.09 6.90
CA VAL A 75 13.32 -15.72 6.62
C VAL A 75 12.14 -15.36 7.51
N LEU A 76 12.15 -14.18 8.12
CA LEU A 76 10.99 -13.59 8.75
C LEU A 76 10.25 -12.67 7.78
N PHE A 77 8.92 -12.81 7.72
CA PHE A 77 8.03 -11.92 6.99
C PHE A 77 7.10 -11.18 7.98
N PRO A 78 7.39 -9.91 8.29
CA PRO A 78 6.47 -9.02 9.00
C PRO A 78 5.35 -8.59 8.06
N LEU A 79 4.12 -9.05 8.31
CA LEU A 79 2.97 -8.84 7.45
C LEU A 79 1.86 -8.04 8.13
N SER A 80 1.02 -7.38 7.33
CA SER A 80 -0.23 -6.83 7.84
C SER A 80 -1.25 -7.92 8.14
N SER A 81 -2.20 -7.62 9.03
CA SER A 81 -3.34 -8.49 9.35
C SER A 81 -4.18 -8.91 8.13
N ILE A 82 -4.19 -8.10 7.07
CA ILE A 82 -4.94 -8.34 5.83
C ILE A 82 -4.04 -8.65 4.63
N SER A 83 -2.80 -9.06 4.87
CA SER A 83 -1.83 -9.34 3.80
C SER A 83 -2.34 -10.41 2.84
N LYS A 84 -2.27 -10.13 1.52
CA LYS A 84 -2.56 -11.13 0.47
C LYS A 84 -1.48 -12.21 0.34
N LYS A 85 -0.38 -12.08 1.09
CA LYS A 85 0.76 -13.01 1.11
C LYS A 85 1.32 -13.32 -0.29
N SER A 86 1.20 -12.39 -1.24
CA SER A 86 1.57 -12.63 -2.64
C SER A 86 3.03 -13.03 -2.83
N VAL A 87 3.94 -12.43 -2.05
CA VAL A 87 5.38 -12.77 -2.07
C VAL A 87 5.67 -14.18 -1.53
N LEU A 88 4.77 -14.78 -0.74
CA LEU A 88 4.98 -16.11 -0.17
C LEU A 88 4.54 -17.23 -1.12
N LYS A 89 3.70 -16.92 -2.11
CA LYS A 89 3.15 -17.93 -3.03
C LYS A 89 4.24 -18.69 -3.80
N HIS A 90 5.34 -18.01 -4.14
CA HIS A 90 6.45 -18.57 -4.90
C HIS A 90 7.74 -18.69 -4.08
N PHE A 91 7.70 -18.35 -2.78
CA PHE A 91 8.83 -18.50 -1.88
C PHE A 91 8.90 -19.93 -1.33
N LYS A 92 10.08 -20.55 -1.35
CA LYS A 92 10.29 -21.96 -1.04
C LYS A 92 11.32 -22.23 0.06
N ARG A 93 12.05 -21.21 0.52
CA ARG A 93 13.01 -21.36 1.64
C ARG A 93 12.28 -21.41 2.99
N PRO A 94 12.91 -21.90 4.07
CA PRO A 94 12.32 -21.86 5.40
C PRO A 94 11.92 -20.43 5.77
N TYR A 95 10.68 -20.24 6.23
CA TYR A 95 10.20 -18.93 6.66
C TYR A 95 9.29 -18.99 7.89
N SER A 96 9.12 -17.85 8.53
CA SER A 96 8.07 -17.61 9.51
C SER A 96 7.38 -16.28 9.21
N GLU A 97 6.12 -16.22 9.59
CA GLU A 97 5.30 -15.03 9.45
C GLU A 97 5.03 -14.45 10.84
N ILE A 98 4.96 -13.13 10.92
CA ILE A 98 4.40 -12.45 12.09
C ILE A 98 3.40 -11.41 11.59
N GLU A 99 2.21 -11.41 12.21
CA GLU A 99 1.28 -10.30 12.06
C GLU A 99 1.88 -9.09 12.79
N ALA A 100 2.60 -8.26 12.04
CA ALA A 100 3.37 -7.16 12.56
C ALA A 100 2.48 -5.97 12.88
N TYR A 101 1.53 -5.65 12.00
CA TYR A 101 0.68 -4.49 12.18
C TYR A 101 -0.74 -4.76 11.70
N LYS A 102 -1.70 -4.15 12.36
CA LYS A 102 -3.09 -4.19 11.93
C LYS A 102 -3.34 -3.05 10.97
N THR A 103 -3.91 -3.35 9.81
CA THR A 103 -4.55 -2.32 9.02
C THR A 103 -5.88 -2.03 9.70
N VAL A 104 -5.94 -0.91 10.42
CA VAL A 104 -7.18 -0.40 11.02
C VAL A 104 -7.67 0.72 10.12
N LEU A 105 -8.97 0.78 9.86
CA LEU A 105 -9.57 1.97 9.29
C LEU A 105 -9.41 3.10 10.31
N ASP A 106 -8.82 4.21 9.89
CA ASP A 106 -8.68 5.41 10.72
C ASP A 106 -9.63 6.47 10.17
N PRO A 107 -10.93 6.40 10.53
CA PRO A 107 -11.93 7.31 10.00
C PRO A 107 -11.71 8.71 10.56
N ILE A 108 -11.55 9.69 9.67
CA ILE A 108 -11.49 11.10 10.01
C ILE A 108 -12.89 11.69 9.77
N LEU A 109 -13.50 12.29 10.80
CA LEU A 109 -14.74 13.04 10.65
C LEU A 109 -14.42 14.41 10.06
N PHE A 110 -15.14 14.79 9.01
CA PHE A 110 -15.02 16.09 8.37
C PHE A 110 -16.28 16.92 8.62
N ASP A 111 -16.12 18.10 9.20
CA ASP A 111 -17.20 19.08 9.40
C ASP A 111 -17.29 20.06 8.20
N VAL A 112 -17.20 19.50 6.99
CA VAL A 112 -17.30 20.23 5.73
C VAL A 112 -18.00 19.36 4.69
N THR A 113 -18.68 20.01 3.75
CA THR A 113 -19.20 19.37 2.55
C THR A 113 -18.15 19.38 1.45
N PHE A 114 -18.07 18.30 0.67
CA PHE A 114 -17.12 18.16 -0.42
C PHE A 114 -17.81 18.21 -1.78
N ASP A 115 -17.37 19.10 -2.67
CA ASP A 115 -17.80 19.09 -4.07
C ASP A 115 -17.18 17.91 -4.85
N TYR A 116 -15.98 17.47 -4.44
CA TYR A 116 -15.23 16.40 -5.08
C TYR A 116 -14.63 15.47 -4.03
N LEU A 117 -14.81 14.16 -4.22
CA LEU A 117 -14.25 13.12 -3.38
C LEU A 117 -13.45 12.15 -4.24
N VAL A 118 -12.15 11.97 -3.95
CA VAL A 118 -11.28 11.04 -4.66
C VAL A 118 -10.92 9.87 -3.75
N PHE A 119 -11.32 8.67 -4.15
CA PHE A 119 -11.01 7.43 -3.43
C PHE A 119 -9.96 6.60 -4.16
N THR A 120 -8.82 6.38 -3.50
CA THR A 120 -7.66 5.67 -4.10
C THR A 120 -7.62 4.18 -3.77
N SER A 121 -8.55 3.69 -2.95
CA SER A 121 -8.73 2.26 -2.66
C SER A 121 -10.12 1.98 -2.07
N PRO A 122 -10.61 0.73 -2.07
CA PRO A 122 -11.83 0.34 -1.34
C PRO A 122 -11.77 0.73 0.15
N SER A 123 -10.64 0.43 0.81
CA SER A 123 -10.46 0.74 2.24
C SER A 123 -10.45 2.25 2.54
N ASN A 124 -10.02 3.07 1.59
CA ASN A 124 -10.04 4.53 1.72
C ASN A 124 -11.48 5.06 1.68
N PHE A 125 -12.34 4.49 0.83
CA PHE A 125 -13.78 4.77 0.82
C PHE A 125 -14.46 4.27 2.10
N GLU A 126 -14.23 3.01 2.50
CA GLU A 126 -14.81 2.44 3.73
C GLU A 126 -14.45 3.27 4.97
N GLY A 127 -13.19 3.67 5.10
CA GLY A 127 -12.74 4.53 6.18
C GLY A 127 -13.48 5.87 6.21
N PHE A 128 -13.57 6.55 5.07
CA PHE A 128 -14.33 7.80 4.97
C PHE A 128 -15.81 7.60 5.29
N PHE A 129 -16.47 6.65 4.62
CA PHE A 129 -17.92 6.44 4.70
C PHE A 129 -18.39 5.92 6.07
N SER A 130 -17.50 5.30 6.85
CA SER A 130 -17.81 4.87 8.21
C SER A 130 -18.08 6.01 9.20
N ALA A 131 -17.58 7.22 8.92
CA ALA A 131 -17.77 8.40 9.77
C ALA A 131 -18.38 9.61 9.04
N ASN A 132 -18.49 9.56 7.71
CA ASN A 132 -18.93 10.69 6.89
C ASN A 132 -20.04 10.26 5.91
N SER A 133 -20.81 11.24 5.46
CA SER A 133 -21.79 11.06 4.39
C SER A 133 -21.28 11.67 3.10
N VAL A 134 -21.72 11.11 1.97
CA VAL A 134 -21.47 11.68 0.64
C VAL A 134 -22.71 12.48 0.23
N SER A 135 -22.54 13.76 -0.07
CA SER A 135 -23.63 14.59 -0.58
C SER A 135 -24.04 14.11 -1.99
N PRO A 136 -25.33 14.13 -2.34
CA PRO A 136 -25.79 13.77 -3.69
C PRO A 136 -25.20 14.65 -4.82
N GLU A 137 -24.80 15.88 -4.49
CA GLU A 137 -24.20 16.85 -5.40
C GLU A 137 -22.68 16.63 -5.58
N ALA A 138 -22.05 15.88 -4.66
CA ALA A 138 -20.63 15.61 -4.71
C ALA A 138 -20.26 14.73 -5.90
N LYS A 139 -19.21 15.12 -6.63
CA LYS A 139 -18.63 14.29 -7.68
C LYS A 139 -17.66 13.29 -7.05
N VAL A 140 -17.99 12.00 -7.17
CA VAL A 140 -17.16 10.91 -6.62
C VAL A 140 -16.26 10.32 -7.70
N ILE A 141 -14.96 10.27 -7.42
CA ILE A 141 -13.92 9.72 -8.28
C ILE A 141 -13.37 8.45 -7.62
N ALA A 142 -13.38 7.34 -8.35
CA ALA A 142 -12.71 6.11 -7.97
C ALA A 142 -11.44 5.93 -8.82
N ILE A 143 -10.29 5.64 -8.20
CA ILE A 143 -9.05 5.42 -8.97
C ILE A 143 -9.14 4.22 -9.92
N GLY A 144 -10.02 3.26 -9.64
CA GLY A 144 -10.06 1.97 -10.33
C GLY A 144 -11.34 1.19 -10.06
N GLU A 145 -11.55 0.16 -10.87
CA GLU A 145 -12.76 -0.67 -10.87
C GLU A 145 -13.07 -1.31 -9.51
N THR A 146 -12.04 -1.74 -8.77
CA THR A 146 -12.22 -2.31 -7.43
C THR A 146 -12.78 -1.29 -6.44
N THR A 147 -12.32 -0.04 -6.50
CA THR A 147 -12.80 1.05 -5.63
C THR A 147 -14.22 1.46 -6.04
N LYS A 148 -14.49 1.56 -7.35
CA LYS A 148 -15.83 1.85 -7.87
C LYS A 148 -16.86 0.83 -7.38
N ARG A 149 -16.54 -0.46 -7.48
CA ARG A 149 -17.44 -1.54 -7.00
C ARG A 149 -17.72 -1.43 -5.51
N GLU A 150 -16.73 -1.03 -4.71
CA GLU A 150 -16.95 -0.80 -3.27
C GLU A 150 -17.97 0.32 -3.04
N ILE A 151 -17.78 1.47 -3.69
CA ILE A 151 -18.69 2.62 -3.58
C ILE A 151 -20.12 2.25 -3.99
N GLN A 152 -20.28 1.50 -5.09
CA GLN A 152 -21.59 1.11 -5.63
C GLN A 152 -22.40 0.18 -4.71
N LYS A 153 -21.78 -0.46 -3.71
CA LYS A 153 -22.53 -1.23 -2.71
C LYS A 153 -23.37 -0.33 -1.80
N TYR A 154 -22.97 0.93 -1.63
CA TYR A 154 -23.55 1.85 -0.66
C TYR A 154 -24.21 3.06 -1.31
N LEU A 155 -23.68 3.52 -2.45
CA LEU A 155 -24.14 4.73 -3.12
C LEU A 155 -24.59 4.42 -4.54
N ASN A 156 -25.75 4.95 -4.92
CA ASN A 156 -26.28 4.88 -6.28
C ASN A 156 -26.14 6.23 -7.00
N ILE A 157 -24.88 6.65 -7.22
CA ILE A 157 -24.52 7.93 -7.84
C ILE A 157 -23.51 7.72 -8.99
N PRO A 158 -23.36 8.68 -9.91
CA PRO A 158 -22.30 8.63 -10.92
C PRO A 158 -20.91 8.60 -10.28
N ILE A 159 -20.06 7.68 -10.75
CA ILE A 159 -18.67 7.54 -10.30
C ILE A 159 -17.75 7.76 -11.49
N PHE A 160 -16.89 8.75 -11.40
CA PHE A 160 -15.87 9.05 -12.41
C PHE A 160 -14.63 8.21 -12.17
N MET A 161 -13.92 7.86 -13.23
CA MET A 161 -12.68 7.11 -13.16
C MET A 161 -11.64 7.71 -14.11
N PRO A 162 -10.36 7.81 -13.68
CA PRO A 162 -9.29 8.21 -14.57
C PRO A 162 -8.99 7.09 -15.57
N GLU A 163 -8.40 7.44 -16.72
CA GLU A 163 -7.98 6.46 -17.74
C GLU A 163 -6.92 5.49 -17.20
N GLU A 164 -6.06 5.98 -16.29
CA GLU A 164 -5.02 5.20 -15.63
C GLU A 164 -5.02 5.42 -14.12
N LYS A 165 -4.44 4.47 -13.39
CA LYS A 165 -4.31 4.52 -11.91
C LYS A 165 -3.12 5.38 -11.48
N THR A 166 -3.02 6.60 -12.01
CA THR A 166 -1.90 7.52 -11.76
C THR A 166 -2.40 8.88 -11.27
N GLU A 167 -1.57 9.57 -10.50
CA GLU A 167 -1.85 10.94 -10.05
C GLU A 167 -2.09 11.89 -11.23
N LYS A 168 -1.29 11.76 -12.30
CA LYS A 168 -1.43 12.55 -13.52
C LYS A 168 -2.80 12.35 -14.18
N ALA A 169 -3.30 11.12 -14.21
CA ALA A 169 -4.61 10.82 -14.78
C ALA A 169 -5.76 11.32 -13.90
N ILE A 170 -5.61 11.25 -12.56
CA ILE A 170 -6.56 11.87 -11.62
C ILE A 170 -6.61 13.39 -11.84
N TYR A 171 -5.45 14.04 -11.97
CA TYR A 171 -5.36 15.48 -12.22
C TYR A 171 -6.03 15.88 -13.54
N ALA A 172 -5.77 15.12 -14.62
CA ALA A 172 -6.40 15.37 -15.92
C ALA A 172 -7.93 15.23 -15.85
N LEU A 173 -8.42 14.21 -15.14
CA LEU A 173 -9.85 14.03 -14.90
C LEU A 173 -10.45 15.20 -14.11
N LEU A 174 -9.80 15.62 -13.02
CA LEU A 174 -10.28 16.75 -12.21
C LEU A 174 -10.34 18.04 -13.02
N LYS A 175 -9.34 18.31 -13.88
CA LYS A 175 -9.37 19.45 -14.80
C LYS A 175 -10.58 19.47 -15.73
N ASN A 176 -11.03 18.30 -16.20
CA ASN A 176 -12.20 18.21 -17.06
C ASN A 176 -13.52 18.35 -16.28
N LEU A 177 -13.52 18.00 -14.98
CA LEU A 177 -14.71 18.05 -14.14
C LEU A 177 -14.92 19.39 -13.45
N ILE A 178 -13.84 20.10 -13.12
CA ILE A 178 -13.86 21.43 -12.53
C ILE A 178 -14.01 22.42 -13.70
N PRO A 179 -15.12 23.19 -13.77
CA PRO A 179 -15.28 24.21 -14.80
C PRO A 179 -14.09 25.18 -14.75
N SER A 180 -13.53 25.53 -15.90
CA SER A 180 -12.57 26.61 -16.00
C SER A 180 -13.19 27.86 -15.37
N SER A 181 -12.56 28.43 -14.36
CA SER A 181 -12.88 29.76 -13.86
C SER A 181 -12.35 30.81 -14.86
N ASP A 182 -12.80 30.73 -16.11
CA ASP A 182 -12.66 31.80 -17.10
C ASP A 182 -14.01 32.53 -17.17
N SER A 183 -14.35 33.16 -16.05
CA SER A 183 -15.33 34.24 -15.95
C SER A 183 -14.71 35.35 -15.12
N ASP A 184 -13.57 35.86 -15.60
CA ASP A 184 -13.05 37.18 -15.26
C ASP A 184 -12.66 37.88 -16.56
N GLN A 185 -13.69 38.32 -17.31
CA GLN A 185 -13.84 39.63 -17.98
C GLN A 185 -15.06 39.65 -18.91
#